data_AF-T0ZNS4-F1
#
_entry.id   AF-T0ZNS4-F1
#
_cell.length_a   1.000
_cell.length_b   1.000
_cell.length_c   1.000
_cell.angle_alpha   90.00
_cell.angle_beta   90.00
_cell.angle_gamma   90.00
#
_symmetry.space_group_name_H-M   'P 1'
#
loop_
_entity.id
_entity.type
_entity.pdbx_description
1 polymer ?
#
loop_
_entity_poly.entity_id
_entity_poly.type
_entity_poly.pdbx_seq_one_letter_code
_entity_poly.pdbx_strand_id
1 'polypeptide(L)'
;MNEGISKRIFSINFALLSPEEIRKMSQIKVITADTYDDDGYPIERGLMDLHLGVIEPGLKCATCGGKVDECPGHFGHIELAMPVVHVGFIKEIKTFLDAACGSCGHVKLVPERLNEFNAKIKEIEATSTDPDALAVASKRYIEEASAASICPYCGAHQKRYSWTSLQLSGKSRLR
;
A
#
# COMPACT_ATOMS: atom_id res chain seq x y z
N MET A 1 -30.39 -16.59 26.32
CA MET A 1 -30.56 -15.27 25.68
C MET A 1 -29.18 -14.64 25.69
N ASN A 2 -28.51 -14.55 24.53
CA ASN A 2 -27.21 -13.89 24.47
C ASN A 2 -27.47 -12.38 24.50
N GLU A 3 -27.22 -11.74 25.64
CA GLU A 3 -27.17 -10.28 25.74
C GLU A 3 -26.02 -9.77 24.86
N GLY A 4 -26.35 -9.37 23.63
CA GLY A 4 -25.39 -8.86 22.67
C GLY A 4 -24.89 -7.47 23.11
N ILE A 5 -23.59 -7.35 23.37
CA ILE A 5 -22.95 -6.05 23.61
C ILE A 5 -23.01 -5.24 22.31
N SER A 6 -23.88 -4.23 22.26
CA SER A 6 -23.91 -3.28 21.14
C SER A 6 -22.74 -2.31 21.23
N LYS A 7 -21.93 -2.24 20.17
CA LYS A 7 -20.82 -1.29 20.04
C LYS A 7 -21.13 -0.29 18.91
N ARG A 8 -20.68 0.95 19.07
CA ARG A 8 -20.74 1.99 18.02
C ARG A 8 -19.34 2.25 17.49
N ILE A 9 -19.23 2.50 16.18
CA ILE A 9 -17.98 2.88 15.54
C ILE A 9 -17.64 4.30 15.98
N PHE A 10 -16.47 4.47 16.59
CA PHE A 10 -15.99 5.77 17.05
C PHE A 10 -15.23 6.54 15.96
N SER A 11 -14.34 5.84 15.24
CA SER A 11 -13.52 6.42 14.17
C SER A 11 -13.09 5.34 13.16
N ILE A 12 -12.63 5.78 12.00
CA ILE A 12 -12.05 4.92 10.95
C ILE A 12 -10.67 5.50 10.63
N ASN A 13 -9.64 4.68 10.74
CA ASN A 13 -8.27 5.06 10.42
C ASN A 13 -7.87 4.42 9.10
N PHE A 14 -7.45 5.24 8.14
CA PHE A 14 -6.98 4.77 6.85
C PHE A 14 -5.47 4.51 6.92
N ALA A 15 -5.05 3.37 6.37
CA ALA A 15 -3.65 2.99 6.29
C ALA A 15 -3.43 2.14 5.03
N LEU A 16 -2.16 1.99 4.64
CA LEU A 16 -1.77 1.02 3.61
C LEU A 16 -1.59 -0.35 4.25
N LEU A 17 -2.14 -1.38 3.62
CA LEU A 17 -1.94 -2.75 4.07
C LEU A 17 -0.53 -3.21 3.72
N SER A 18 0.17 -3.75 4.72
CA SER A 18 1.45 -4.42 4.50
C SER A 18 1.24 -5.77 3.79
N PRO A 19 2.26 -6.28 3.06
CA PRO A 19 2.19 -7.61 2.44
C PRO A 19 1.93 -8.74 3.45
N GLU A 20 2.32 -8.57 4.71
CA GLU A 20 2.08 -9.54 5.78
C GLU A 20 0.62 -9.54 6.24
N GLU A 21 0.02 -8.36 6.39
CA GLU A 21 -1.41 -8.22 6.74
C GLU A 21 -2.30 -8.80 5.64
N ILE A 22 -1.99 -8.55 4.37
CA ILE A 22 -2.73 -9.11 3.24
C ILE A 22 -2.72 -10.64 3.30
N ARG A 23 -1.55 -11.26 3.53
CA ARG A 23 -1.43 -12.71 3.68
C ARG A 23 -2.22 -13.24 4.88
N LYS A 24 -2.19 -12.51 6.01
CA LYS A 24 -2.88 -12.92 7.24
C LYS A 24 -4.41 -12.83 7.13
N MET A 25 -4.92 -11.84 6.40
CA MET A 25 -6.36 -11.70 6.13
C MET A 25 -6.87 -12.69 5.09
N SER A 26 -5.97 -13.16 4.22
CA SER A 26 -6.31 -14.04 3.12
C SER A 26 -6.53 -15.48 3.55
N GLN A 27 -7.58 -16.12 3.03
CA GLN A 27 -7.87 -17.53 3.24
C GLN A 27 -7.13 -18.44 2.27
N ILE A 28 -6.87 -17.95 1.05
CA ILE A 28 -6.27 -18.75 -0.02
C ILE A 28 -5.37 -17.92 -0.92
N LYS A 29 -4.30 -18.56 -1.40
CA LYS A 29 -3.46 -18.04 -2.47
C LYS A 29 -4.03 -18.48 -3.81
N VAL A 30 -4.44 -17.51 -4.63
CA VAL A 30 -4.91 -17.77 -5.99
C VAL A 30 -3.71 -17.98 -6.91
N ILE A 31 -3.72 -19.08 -7.66
CA ILE A 31 -2.61 -19.47 -8.55
C ILE A 31 -3.03 -19.69 -10.00
N THR A 32 -4.30 -20.06 -10.24
CA THR A 32 -4.83 -20.20 -11.59
C THR A 32 -5.78 -19.04 -11.93
N ALA A 33 -5.76 -18.64 -13.20
CA ALA A 33 -6.65 -17.62 -13.74
C ALA A 33 -8.00 -18.21 -14.19
N ASP A 34 -8.08 -19.54 -14.30
CA ASP A 34 -9.30 -20.21 -14.72
C ASP A 34 -10.37 -20.15 -13.62
N THR A 35 -11.63 -20.10 -14.05
CA THR A 35 -12.79 -19.93 -13.16
C THR A 35 -13.50 -21.25 -12.89
N TYR A 36 -13.88 -21.95 -13.95
CA TYR A 36 -14.66 -23.20 -13.92
C TYR A 36 -14.00 -24.28 -14.77
N ASP A 37 -14.16 -25.54 -14.36
CA ASP A 37 -13.76 -26.70 -15.15
C ASP A 37 -14.76 -27.02 -16.27
N ASP A 38 -14.47 -28.06 -17.05
CA ASP A 38 -15.31 -28.50 -18.18
C ASP A 38 -16.71 -28.98 -17.72
N ASP A 39 -16.85 -29.37 -16.46
CA ASP A 39 -18.12 -29.80 -15.84
C ASP A 39 -18.91 -28.62 -15.23
N GLY A 40 -18.34 -27.41 -15.24
CA GLY A 40 -18.95 -26.20 -14.72
C GLY A 40 -18.76 -26.00 -13.20
N TYR A 41 -17.85 -26.73 -12.57
CA TYR A 41 -17.52 -26.55 -11.15
C TYR A 41 -16.35 -25.58 -10.95
N PRO A 42 -16.34 -24.81 -9.84
CA PRO A 42 -15.23 -23.91 -9.56
C PRO A 42 -13.91 -24.66 -9.34
N ILE A 43 -12.84 -24.14 -9.93
CA ILE A 43 -11.50 -24.74 -9.83
C ILE A 43 -10.84 -24.36 -8.49
N GLU A 44 -10.23 -25.35 -7.82
CA GLU A 44 -9.44 -25.11 -6.62
C GLU A 44 -8.26 -24.16 -6.89
N ARG A 45 -8.08 -23.19 -5.98
CA ARG A 45 -7.10 -22.09 -6.06
C ARG A 45 -7.24 -21.22 -7.31
N GLY A 46 -8.42 -21.23 -7.93
CA GLY A 46 -8.82 -20.32 -9.00
C GLY A 46 -9.49 -19.05 -8.48
N LEU A 47 -10.04 -18.27 -9.40
CA LEU A 47 -10.72 -17.00 -9.07
C LEU A 47 -12.09 -17.22 -8.40
N MET A 48 -12.73 -18.37 -8.65
CA MET A 48 -14.04 -18.73 -8.12
C MET A 48 -13.97 -19.75 -6.97
N ASP A 49 -12.81 -19.88 -6.31
CA ASP A 49 -12.60 -20.86 -5.25
C ASP A 49 -13.59 -20.68 -4.09
N LEU A 50 -14.14 -21.79 -3.59
CA LEU A 50 -15.16 -21.84 -2.53
C LEU A 50 -14.69 -21.26 -1.17
N HIS A 51 -13.37 -21.14 -0.94
CA HIS A 51 -12.81 -20.48 0.24
C HIS A 51 -13.00 -18.95 0.20
N LEU A 52 -13.16 -18.36 -0.99
CA LEU A 52 -13.40 -16.92 -1.17
C LEU A 52 -14.87 -16.54 -0.96
N GLY A 53 -15.77 -17.52 -1.05
CA GLY A 53 -17.20 -17.34 -0.92
C GLY A 53 -17.96 -18.22 -1.89
N VAL A 54 -19.28 -18.13 -1.84
CA VAL A 54 -20.17 -18.87 -2.76
C VAL A 54 -21.24 -17.93 -3.30
N ILE A 55 -21.51 -18.05 -4.60
CA ILE A 55 -22.59 -17.32 -5.28
C ILE A 55 -23.70 -18.26 -5.77
N GLU A 56 -23.43 -19.56 -5.89
CA GLU A 56 -24.37 -20.53 -6.45
C GLU A 56 -25.24 -21.16 -5.37
N PRO A 57 -26.57 -21.24 -5.59
CA PRO A 57 -27.47 -21.91 -4.68
C PRO A 57 -27.18 -23.41 -4.64
N GLY A 58 -26.92 -23.94 -3.44
CA GLY A 58 -26.61 -25.35 -3.21
C GLY A 58 -25.15 -25.61 -2.81
N LEU A 59 -24.25 -24.66 -3.07
CA LEU A 59 -22.89 -24.69 -2.58
C LEU A 59 -22.77 -23.99 -1.22
N LYS A 60 -21.73 -24.35 -0.47
CA LYS A 60 -21.40 -23.76 0.83
C LYS A 60 -19.96 -23.28 0.81
N CYS A 61 -19.71 -22.15 1.46
CA CYS A 61 -18.37 -21.61 1.58
C CYS A 61 -17.47 -22.59 2.36
N ALA A 62 -16.28 -22.87 1.82
CA ALA A 62 -15.31 -23.76 2.46
C ALA A 62 -14.69 -23.16 3.73
N THR A 63 -14.72 -21.82 3.87
CA THR A 63 -14.14 -21.10 5.01
C THR A 63 -15.11 -21.00 6.19
N CYS A 64 -16.31 -20.45 5.98
CA CYS A 64 -17.29 -20.23 7.06
C CYS A 64 -18.45 -21.24 7.09
N GLY A 65 -18.61 -22.07 6.06
CA GLY A 65 -19.73 -23.02 5.94
C GLY A 65 -21.08 -22.40 5.58
N GLY A 66 -21.16 -21.07 5.47
CA GLY A 66 -22.37 -20.32 5.14
C GLY A 66 -22.83 -20.56 3.70
N LYS A 67 -24.14 -20.39 3.48
CA LYS A 67 -24.74 -20.32 2.14
C LYS A 67 -24.56 -18.92 1.54
N VAL A 68 -25.02 -18.73 0.30
CA VAL A 68 -24.94 -17.46 -0.44
C VAL A 68 -25.48 -16.26 0.37
N ASP A 69 -26.61 -16.42 1.05
CA ASP A 69 -27.25 -15.32 1.80
C ASP A 69 -26.60 -15.04 3.18
N GLU A 70 -25.76 -15.95 3.66
CA GLU A 70 -25.17 -15.89 5.01
C GLU A 70 -23.67 -15.56 4.98
N CYS A 71 -22.99 -15.89 3.88
CA CYS A 71 -21.55 -15.72 3.73
C CYS A 71 -21.21 -14.26 3.42
N PRO A 72 -20.38 -13.58 4.24
CA PRO A 72 -19.95 -12.21 3.96
C PRO A 72 -18.89 -12.10 2.84
N GLY A 73 -18.35 -13.23 2.39
CA GLY A 73 -17.19 -13.30 1.51
C GLY A 73 -15.86 -13.24 2.28
N HIS A 74 -14.81 -13.79 1.65
CA HIS A 74 -13.48 -13.89 2.25
C HIS A 74 -12.40 -13.46 1.26
N PHE A 75 -11.33 -12.87 1.78
CA PHE A 75 -10.26 -12.36 0.94
C PHE A 75 -9.31 -13.48 0.46
N GLY A 76 -8.90 -13.35 -0.80
CA GLY A 76 -7.78 -14.08 -1.40
C GLY A 76 -6.57 -13.16 -1.58
N HIS A 77 -5.42 -13.73 -1.89
CA HIS A 77 -4.27 -12.95 -2.35
C HIS A 77 -3.58 -13.63 -3.53
N ILE A 78 -2.93 -12.81 -4.35
CA ILE A 78 -2.07 -13.25 -5.43
C ILE A 78 -0.65 -12.86 -5.05
N GLU A 79 0.25 -13.83 -5.07
CA GLU A 79 1.66 -13.58 -4.83
C GLU A 79 2.34 -13.19 -6.14
N LEU A 80 2.71 -11.90 -6.25
CA LEU A 80 3.38 -11.38 -7.43
C LEU A 80 4.84 -11.86 -7.48
N ALA A 81 5.27 -12.34 -8.64
CA ALA A 81 6.65 -12.79 -8.84
C ALA A 81 7.68 -11.66 -8.70
N MET A 82 7.28 -10.41 -8.97
CA MET A 82 8.09 -9.21 -8.83
C MET A 82 7.28 -8.07 -8.22
N PRO A 83 7.93 -7.15 -7.47
CA PRO A 83 7.24 -5.98 -6.94
C PRO A 83 6.75 -5.09 -8.08
N VAL A 84 5.50 -4.65 -7.98
CA VAL A 84 4.87 -3.74 -8.93
C VAL A 84 4.59 -2.42 -8.22
N VAL A 85 4.98 -1.31 -8.84
CA VAL A 85 4.68 0.02 -8.31
C VAL A 85 3.19 0.29 -8.47
N HIS A 86 2.52 0.59 -7.37
CA HIS A 86 1.11 0.94 -7.38
C HIS A 86 0.88 2.29 -8.08
N VAL A 87 0.05 2.30 -9.12
CA VAL A 87 -0.16 3.46 -9.99
C VAL A 87 -0.65 4.70 -9.26
N GLY A 88 -1.44 4.51 -8.20
CA GLY A 88 -1.95 5.59 -7.36
C GLY A 88 -0.89 6.33 -6.54
N PHE A 89 0.32 5.76 -6.37
CA PHE A 89 1.39 6.35 -5.55
C PHE A 89 2.61 6.78 -6.36
N ILE A 90 2.56 6.74 -7.69
CA ILE A 90 3.76 7.01 -8.50
C ILE A 90 4.28 8.45 -8.28
N LYS A 91 3.38 9.42 -8.10
CA LYS A 91 3.77 10.84 -7.90
C LYS A 91 4.48 11.02 -6.56
N GLU A 92 3.94 10.40 -5.52
CA GLU A 92 4.43 10.42 -4.15
C GLU A 92 5.79 9.69 -4.08
N ILE A 93 5.89 8.51 -4.69
CA ILE A 93 7.15 7.74 -4.77
C ILE A 93 8.23 8.56 -5.46
N LYS A 94 7.92 9.20 -6.59
CA LYS A 94 8.89 10.08 -7.27
C LYS A 94 9.34 11.22 -6.36
N THR A 95 8.41 11.82 -5.63
CA THR A 95 8.69 12.91 -4.70
C THR A 95 9.62 12.47 -3.57
N PHE A 96 9.40 11.29 -3.00
CA PHE A 96 10.30 10.71 -2.00
C PHE A 96 11.69 10.38 -2.56
N LEU A 97 11.76 9.79 -3.77
CA LEU A 97 13.03 9.48 -4.44
C LEU A 97 13.83 10.74 -4.79
N ASP A 98 13.14 11.81 -5.22
CA ASP A 98 13.79 13.09 -5.52
C ASP A 98 14.25 13.80 -4.23
N ALA A 99 13.55 13.64 -3.10
CA ALA A 99 13.88 14.31 -1.84
C ALA A 99 14.91 13.55 -0.97
N ALA A 100 14.99 12.22 -1.07
CA ALA A 100 15.92 11.39 -0.32
C ALA A 100 17.24 11.16 -1.05
N CYS A 101 18.30 10.90 -0.29
CA CYS A 101 19.59 10.51 -0.85
C CYS A 101 19.57 9.03 -1.25
N GLY A 102 19.90 8.72 -2.50
CA GLY A 102 19.96 7.34 -2.99
C GLY A 102 21.10 6.49 -2.40
N SER A 103 22.06 7.11 -1.70
CA SER A 103 23.21 6.42 -1.11
C SER A 103 23.07 6.17 0.39
N CYS A 104 22.58 7.16 1.16
CA CYS A 104 22.46 7.06 2.61
C CYS A 104 21.02 7.08 3.14
N GLY A 105 20.01 7.22 2.28
CA GLY A 105 18.59 7.23 2.66
C GLY A 105 18.11 8.47 3.42
N HIS A 106 19.00 9.41 3.76
CA HIS A 106 18.61 10.62 4.48
C HIS A 106 17.89 11.60 3.54
N VAL A 107 16.91 12.33 4.08
CA VAL A 107 16.30 13.48 3.39
C VAL A 107 17.37 14.53 3.16
N LYS A 108 17.43 15.10 1.95
CA LYS A 108 18.50 16.03 1.53
C LYS A 108 18.28 17.45 2.06
N LEU A 109 18.01 17.56 3.35
CA LEU A 109 17.92 18.83 4.09
C LEU A 109 19.09 18.94 5.05
N VAL A 110 19.60 20.17 5.20
CA VAL A 110 20.58 20.46 6.23
C VAL A 110 19.98 20.27 7.63
N PRO A 111 20.77 19.90 8.65
CA PRO A 111 20.26 19.59 9.99
C PRO A 111 19.41 20.71 10.61
N GLU A 112 19.77 21.98 10.38
CA GLU A 112 19.03 23.13 10.88
C GLU A 112 17.60 23.16 10.31
N ARG A 113 17.48 22.96 8.99
CA ARG A 113 16.19 22.89 8.29
C ARG A 113 15.35 21.70 8.72
N LEU A 114 15.99 20.56 8.96
CA LEU A 114 15.31 19.36 9.44
C LEU A 114 14.71 19.59 10.84
N ASN A 115 15.46 20.26 11.72
CA ASN A 115 14.97 20.63 13.05
C ASN A 115 13.80 21.61 12.99
N GLU A 116 13.86 22.63 12.12
CA GLU A 116 12.73 23.53 11.86
C GLU A 116 11.49 22.78 11.40
N PHE A 117 11.65 21.83 10.47
CA PHE A 117 10.54 21.02 9.96
C PHE A 117 9.91 20.15 11.05
N ASN A 118 10.74 19.48 11.85
CA ASN A 118 10.29 18.66 12.98
C ASN A 118 9.53 19.48 14.03
N ALA A 119 9.94 20.72 14.29
CA ALA A 119 9.22 21.62 15.20
C ALA A 119 7.82 21.97 14.64
N LYS A 120 7.73 22.27 13.34
CA LYS A 120 6.44 22.57 12.68
C LYS A 120 5.49 21.38 12.65
N ILE A 121 6.00 20.17 12.43
CA ILE A 121 5.17 18.95 12.47
C ILE A 121 4.49 18.83 13.84
N LYS A 122 5.26 18.98 14.93
CA LYS A 122 4.73 18.91 16.30
C LYS A 122 3.69 19.97 16.59
N GLU A 123 3.87 21.19 16.07
CA GLU A 123 2.92 22.28 16.22
C GLU A 123 1.60 22.00 15.50
N ILE A 124 1.68 21.49 14.27
CA ILE A 124 0.51 21.13 13.44
C ILE A 124 -0.26 19.98 14.07
N GLU A 125 0.44 18.93 14.53
CA GLU A 125 -0.17 17.79 15.24
C GLU A 125 -0.90 18.22 16.52
N ALA A 126 -0.42 19.28 17.19
CA ALA A 126 -1.05 19.82 18.40
C ALA A 126 -2.25 20.75 18.11
N THR A 127 -2.26 21.43 16.95
CA THR A 127 -3.19 22.54 16.67
C THR A 127 -4.30 22.14 15.72
N SER A 128 -4.03 21.27 14.74
CA SER A 128 -4.96 20.97 13.66
C SER A 128 -5.24 19.48 13.54
N THR A 129 -6.53 19.16 13.44
CA THR A 129 -7.03 17.82 13.03
C THR A 129 -7.16 17.70 11.51
N ASP A 130 -6.85 18.78 10.76
CA ASP A 130 -6.94 18.82 9.30
C ASP A 130 -5.80 18.00 8.66
N PRO A 131 -6.12 16.92 7.91
CA PRO A 131 -5.12 16.10 7.25
C PRO A 131 -4.27 16.89 6.23
N ASP A 132 -4.82 17.93 5.62
CA ASP A 132 -4.16 18.66 4.53
C ASP A 132 -3.15 19.70 5.04
N ALA A 133 -3.25 20.12 6.30
CA ALA A 133 -2.36 21.10 6.91
C ALA A 133 -0.88 20.65 6.84
N LEU A 134 -0.63 19.36 7.10
CA LEU A 134 0.71 18.78 7.02
C LEU A 134 1.23 18.74 5.57
N ALA A 135 0.37 18.44 4.60
CA ALA A 135 0.75 18.40 3.19
C ALA A 135 1.19 19.80 2.70
N VAL A 136 0.45 20.84 3.08
CA VAL A 136 0.78 22.24 2.74
C VAL A 136 2.08 22.67 3.39
N ALA A 137 2.27 22.38 4.68
CA ALA A 137 3.48 22.75 5.41
C ALA A 137 4.74 22.03 4.88
N SER A 138 4.59 20.75 4.48
CA SER A 138 5.69 19.92 4.00
C SER A 138 6.16 20.28 2.59
N LYS A 139 5.28 20.87 1.76
CA LYS A 139 5.56 21.16 0.35
C LYS A 139 6.87 21.92 0.12
N ARG A 140 7.11 22.99 0.89
CA ARG A 140 8.32 23.82 0.75
C ARG A 140 9.60 23.03 1.07
N TYR A 141 9.57 22.21 2.11
CA TYR A 141 10.72 21.39 2.53
C TYR A 141 11.02 20.29 1.51
N ILE A 142 9.98 19.70 0.93
CA ILE A 142 10.10 18.70 -0.13
C ILE A 142 10.73 19.31 -1.38
N GLU A 143 10.31 20.50 -1.80
CA GLU A 143 10.87 21.21 -2.96
C GLU A 143 12.36 21.54 -2.75
N GLU A 144 12.72 22.03 -1.56
CA GLU A 144 14.11 22.31 -1.17
C GLU A 144 14.98 21.03 -1.20
N ALA A 145 14.51 19.96 -0.56
CA ALA A 145 15.19 18.67 -0.57
C ALA A 145 15.35 18.10 -1.99
N SER A 146 14.31 18.24 -2.81
CA SER A 146 14.29 17.72 -4.18
C SER A 146 15.25 18.48 -5.10
N ALA A 147 15.47 19.77 -4.84
CA ALA A 147 16.40 20.60 -5.62
C ALA A 147 17.88 20.33 -5.30
N ALA A 148 18.19 19.74 -4.13
CA ALA A 148 19.56 19.48 -3.72
C ALA A 148 20.23 18.40 -4.60
N SER A 149 21.33 18.77 -5.25
CA SER A 149 22.13 17.90 -6.13
C SER A 149 23.28 17.17 -5.40
N ILE A 150 23.62 17.61 -4.20
CA ILE A 150 24.65 17.02 -3.34
C ILE A 150 24.03 16.75 -1.97
N CYS A 151 24.24 15.54 -1.44
CA CYS A 151 23.74 15.19 -0.13
C CYS A 151 24.54 15.90 0.99
N PRO A 152 23.90 16.60 1.94
CA PRO A 152 24.60 17.26 3.04
C PRO A 152 25.19 16.29 4.07
N TYR A 153 24.77 15.03 4.08
CA TYR A 153 25.24 14.01 5.04
C TYR A 153 26.44 13.21 4.53
N CYS A 154 26.40 12.76 3.28
CA CYS A 154 27.43 11.88 2.71
C CYS A 154 28.22 12.48 1.54
N GLY A 155 27.87 13.69 1.07
CA GLY A 155 28.53 14.34 -0.06
C GLY A 155 28.27 13.71 -1.44
N ALA A 156 27.46 12.65 -1.52
CA ALA A 156 27.19 11.98 -2.79
C ALA A 156 26.37 12.87 -3.75
N HIS A 157 26.78 12.90 -5.02
CA HIS A 157 26.00 13.51 -6.09
C HIS A 157 24.71 12.74 -6.36
N GLN A 158 23.62 13.46 -6.49
CA GLN A 158 22.28 12.91 -6.64
C GLN A 158 21.83 13.00 -8.09
N LYS A 159 21.32 11.88 -8.61
CA LYS A 159 20.71 11.82 -9.94
C LYS A 159 19.27 12.33 -9.83
N ARG A 160 18.84 13.09 -10.83
CA ARG A 160 17.44 13.50 -10.95
C ARG A 160 16.66 12.41 -11.66
N TYR A 161 15.58 11.93 -11.05
CA TYR A 161 14.79 10.86 -11.64
C TYR A 161 13.80 11.44 -12.68
N SER A 162 13.96 11.03 -13.94
CA SER A 162 12.97 11.33 -14.98
C SER A 162 11.86 10.27 -14.97
N TRP A 163 10.67 10.64 -15.43
CA TRP A 163 9.55 9.69 -15.59
C TRP A 163 9.91 8.47 -16.45
N THR A 164 10.76 8.66 -17.46
CA THR A 164 11.33 7.59 -18.29
C THR A 164 12.23 6.63 -17.51
N SER A 165 12.98 7.11 -16.52
CA SER A 165 13.88 6.27 -15.72
C SER A 165 13.14 5.32 -14.76
N LEU A 166 11.97 5.70 -14.25
CA LEU A 166 11.13 4.83 -13.41
C LEU A 166 10.48 3.68 -14.20
N GLN A 167 10.20 3.87 -15.50
CA GLN A 167 9.61 2.82 -16.34
C GLN A 167 10.65 1.76 -16.80
N LEU A 168 11.93 2.10 -16.80
CA LEU A 168 13.01 1.24 -17.31
C LEU A 168 13.57 0.28 -16.27
N SER A 169 13.47 0.57 -14.97
CA SER A 169 13.95 -0.33 -13.91
C SER A 169 13.11 -1.61 -13.78
N GLY A 170 11.86 -1.60 -14.26
CA GLY A 170 11.02 -2.80 -14.36
C GLY A 170 11.29 -3.68 -15.59
N LYS A 171 12.06 -3.19 -16.57
CA LYS A 171 12.35 -3.92 -17.83
C LYS A 171 13.74 -4.56 -17.87
N SER A 172 14.66 -4.18 -16.98
CA SER A 172 16.07 -4.55 -17.10
C SER A 172 16.47 -5.86 -16.41
N ARG A 173 15.54 -6.64 -15.86
CA ARG A 173 15.83 -7.91 -15.16
C ARG A 173 15.16 -9.16 -15.74
N LEU A 174 14.48 -9.03 -16.88
CA LEU A 174 14.01 -10.16 -17.69
C LEU A 174 15.07 -10.46 -18.77
N ARG A 175 16.20 -11.03 -18.34
CA ARG A 175 17.12 -11.81 -19.18
C ARG A 175 17.64 -12.96 -18.37
#